data_AF-Q7ML13-F1
#
_entry.id   AF-Q7ML13-F1
#
_cell.length_a   1.000
_cell.length_b   1.000
_cell.length_c   1.000
_cell.angle_alpha   90.00
_cell.angle_beta   90.00
_cell.angle_gamma   90.00
#
_symmetry.space_group_name_H-M   'P 1'
#
loop_
_entity.id
_entity.type
_entity.pdbx_description
1 polymer ?
#
loop_
_entity_poly.entity_id
_entity_poly.type
_entity_poly.pdbx_seq_one_letter_code
_entity_poly.pdbx_strand_id
1 'polypeptide(L)'
;MLTRIPRQKLIICPPYALFLLSVSLLAMSQQAQLTLIRGLPGSGKSTLAQQLAKQTHAVHLETDMYFVDQLGRYQFDPTRLEQAHRWCLNKVCQYLKQGRAVIVSNTFVQHWEMKSYLRFAERHGFSVEILVCTGEYGSIHDVPAQTIEKMRQRWQN
;
A
#
# COMPACT_ATOMS: atom_id res chain seq x y z
N MET A 1 -59.99 -1.47 -53.06
CA MET A 1 -58.65 -0.91 -53.33
C MET A 1 -57.83 -1.06 -52.05
N LEU A 2 -57.02 -2.12 -51.95
CA LEU A 2 -56.25 -2.47 -50.74
C LEU A 2 -54.96 -1.65 -50.71
N THR A 3 -54.83 -0.75 -49.73
CA THR A 3 -53.61 0.01 -49.48
C THR A 3 -52.60 -0.85 -48.70
N ARG A 4 -51.40 -0.99 -49.27
CA ARG A 4 -50.26 -1.71 -48.68
C ARG A 4 -49.71 -0.96 -47.46
N ILE A 5 -49.67 -1.63 -46.31
CA ILE A 5 -48.95 -1.17 -45.11
C ILE A 5 -47.46 -1.55 -45.27
N PRO A 6 -46.50 -0.62 -45.13
CA PRO A 6 -45.08 -0.95 -45.20
C PRO A 6 -44.63 -1.67 -43.91
N ARG A 7 -43.96 -2.81 -44.09
CA ARG A 7 -43.32 -3.60 -43.03
C ARG A 7 -42.26 -2.77 -42.32
N GLN A 8 -42.43 -2.56 -41.02
CA GLN A 8 -41.40 -2.00 -40.15
C GLN A 8 -40.18 -2.93 -40.18
N LYS A 9 -39.01 -2.38 -40.48
CA LYS A 9 -37.72 -3.05 -40.31
C LYS A 9 -37.50 -3.25 -38.81
N LEU A 10 -37.70 -4.46 -38.33
CA LEU A 10 -37.23 -4.90 -37.03
C LEU A 10 -35.69 -4.87 -37.07
N ILE A 11 -35.09 -3.82 -36.52
CA ILE A 11 -33.65 -3.75 -36.30
C ILE A 11 -33.35 -4.72 -35.16
N ILE A 12 -33.03 -5.96 -35.51
CA ILE A 12 -32.50 -6.95 -34.58
C ILE A 12 -31.06 -6.52 -34.31
N CYS A 13 -30.84 -5.76 -33.22
CA CYS A 13 -29.49 -5.56 -32.72
C CYS A 13 -28.90 -6.93 -32.32
N PRO A 14 -27.70 -7.29 -32.78
CA PRO A 14 -27.09 -8.55 -32.42
C PRO A 14 -26.88 -8.62 -30.89
N PRO A 15 -27.07 -9.79 -30.26
CA PRO A 15 -27.02 -9.95 -28.79
C PRO A 15 -25.65 -9.65 -28.15
N TYR A 16 -24.64 -9.35 -28.96
CA TYR A 16 -23.27 -9.10 -28.51
C TYR A 16 -23.03 -7.66 -27.99
N ALA A 17 -23.89 -6.68 -28.30
CA ALA A 17 -23.68 -5.30 -27.89
C ALA A 17 -23.86 -5.08 -26.38
N LEU A 18 -24.76 -5.82 -25.74
CA LEU A 18 -24.96 -5.79 -24.27
C LEU A 18 -23.86 -6.58 -23.52
N PHE A 19 -23.23 -7.55 -24.17
CA PHE A 19 -22.16 -8.35 -23.58
C PHE A 19 -20.83 -7.59 -23.47
N LEU A 20 -20.59 -6.61 -24.36
CA LEU A 20 -19.35 -5.81 -24.33
C LEU A 20 -19.36 -4.72 -23.25
N LEU A 21 -20.55 -4.23 -22.87
CA LEU A 21 -20.70 -3.26 -21.77
C LEU A 21 -20.49 -3.90 -20.39
N SER A 22 -20.83 -5.18 -20.22
CA SER A 22 -20.59 -5.89 -18.95
C SER A 22 -19.13 -6.33 -18.77
N VAL A 23 -18.42 -6.64 -19.86
CA VAL A 23 -16.97 -6.93 -19.81
C VAL A 23 -16.16 -5.68 -19.50
N SER A 24 -16.62 -4.49 -19.92
CA SER A 24 -15.96 -3.22 -19.61
C SER A 24 -16.10 -2.80 -18.13
N LEU A 25 -17.12 -3.28 -17.42
CA LEU A 25 -17.34 -3.00 -15.98
C LEU A 25 -16.56 -3.95 -15.06
N LEU A 26 -16.12 -5.10 -15.57
CA LEU A 26 -15.35 -6.11 -14.84
C LEU A 26 -13.83 -5.90 -14.92
N ALA A 27 -13.37 -4.98 -15.76
CA ALA A 27 -12.07 -4.36 -15.58
C ALA A 27 -12.19 -3.27 -14.50
N MET A 28 -12.55 -3.66 -13.28
CA MET A 28 -12.10 -2.95 -12.09
C MET A 28 -10.59 -3.00 -12.18
N SER A 29 -9.98 -1.99 -12.81
CA SER A 29 -8.54 -1.79 -12.72
C SER A 29 -8.25 -1.78 -11.23
N GLN A 30 -7.62 -2.84 -10.72
CA GLN A 30 -7.05 -2.86 -9.39
C GLN A 30 -6.03 -1.71 -9.38
N GLN A 31 -6.49 -0.50 -9.05
CA GLN A 31 -5.61 0.64 -8.89
C GLN A 31 -4.62 0.24 -7.79
N ALA A 32 -3.34 0.52 -8.03
CA ALA A 32 -2.30 0.20 -7.06
C ALA A 32 -2.69 0.75 -5.68
N GLN A 33 -2.80 -0.14 -4.69
CA GLN A 33 -3.16 0.21 -3.33
C GLN A 33 -1.90 0.45 -2.49
N LEU A 34 -1.97 1.41 -1.59
CA LEU A 34 -0.98 1.65 -0.55
C LEU A 34 -1.50 1.18 0.81
N THR A 35 -0.83 0.22 1.43
CA THR A 35 -1.12 -0.20 2.81
C THR A 35 -0.02 0.31 3.73
N LEU A 36 -0.38 1.08 4.76
CA LEU A 36 0.52 1.56 5.81
C LEU A 36 0.27 0.78 7.09
N ILE A 37 1.27 0.03 7.55
CA ILE A 37 1.21 -0.74 8.79
C ILE A 37 2.00 0.02 9.84
N ARG A 38 1.33 0.40 10.94
CA ARG A 38 1.90 1.14 12.07
C ARG A 38 1.83 0.34 13.37
N GLY A 39 2.69 0.67 14.32
CA GLY A 39 2.77 -0.04 15.61
C GLY A 39 4.15 0.00 16.25
N LEU A 40 4.21 -0.20 17.56
CA LEU A 40 5.48 -0.18 18.31
C LEU A 40 6.40 -1.35 17.94
N PRO A 41 7.72 -1.25 18.18
CA PRO A 41 8.63 -2.39 18.05
C PRO A 41 8.08 -3.62 18.79
N GLY A 42 8.13 -4.80 18.16
CA GLY A 42 7.52 -6.03 18.70
C GLY A 42 6.01 -6.20 18.44
N SER A 43 5.32 -5.23 17.81
CA SER A 43 3.87 -5.38 17.63
C SER A 43 3.43 -6.34 16.51
N GLY A 44 4.37 -6.97 15.81
CA GLY A 44 4.11 -7.93 14.73
C GLY A 44 3.93 -7.31 13.33
N LYS A 45 4.26 -6.01 13.16
CA LYS A 45 4.12 -5.29 11.88
C LYS A 45 4.77 -6.00 10.71
N SER A 46 6.07 -6.33 10.83
CA SER A 46 6.83 -6.94 9.73
C SER A 46 6.30 -8.33 9.41
N THR A 47 5.85 -9.09 10.41
CA THR A 47 5.19 -10.38 10.22
C THR A 47 3.89 -10.24 9.43
N LEU A 48 3.03 -9.29 9.82
CA LEU A 48 1.79 -9.00 9.10
C LEU A 48 2.08 -8.53 7.66
N ALA A 49 3.06 -7.63 7.49
CA ALA A 49 3.46 -7.11 6.19
C ALA A 49 3.95 -8.22 5.26
N GLN A 50 4.79 -9.14 5.75
CA GLN A 50 5.29 -10.27 4.97
C GLN A 50 4.18 -11.23 4.58
N GLN A 51 3.23 -11.51 5.49
CA GLN A 51 2.10 -12.37 5.20
C GLN A 51 1.20 -11.76 4.12
N LEU A 52 0.84 -10.47 4.28
CA LEU A 52 0.02 -9.75 3.30
C LEU A 52 0.73 -9.63 1.95
N ALA A 53 2.04 -9.37 1.93
CA ALA A 53 2.82 -9.29 0.69
C ALA A 53 2.86 -10.63 -0.05
N LYS A 54 2.98 -11.76 0.67
CA LYS A 54 2.89 -13.10 0.07
C LYS A 54 1.51 -13.41 -0.50
N GLN A 55 0.45 -12.98 0.18
CA GLN A 55 -0.94 -13.23 -0.22
C GLN A 55 -1.38 -12.36 -1.41
N THR A 56 -0.97 -11.10 -1.43
CA THR A 56 -1.42 -10.10 -2.41
C THR A 56 -0.40 -9.84 -3.53
N HIS A 57 0.80 -10.43 -3.43
CA HIS A 57 1.96 -10.13 -4.29
C HIS A 57 2.37 -8.65 -4.28
N ALA A 58 1.97 -7.89 -3.25
CA ALA A 58 2.36 -6.52 -3.06
C ALA A 58 3.85 -6.39 -2.70
N VAL A 59 4.43 -5.24 -3.00
CA VAL A 59 5.81 -4.93 -2.62
C VAL A 59 5.85 -4.52 -1.15
N HIS A 60 6.60 -5.26 -0.34
CA HIS A 60 6.87 -4.88 1.05
C HIS A 60 8.09 -3.96 1.13
N LEU A 61 7.95 -2.83 1.81
CA LEU A 61 9.02 -1.87 2.08
C LEU A 61 9.06 -1.48 3.56
N GLU A 62 10.26 -1.26 4.06
CA GLU A 62 10.52 -0.69 5.38
C GLU A 62 11.62 0.36 5.27
N THR A 63 11.64 1.33 6.20
CA THR A 63 12.72 2.32 6.27
C THR A 63 14.05 1.64 6.59
N ASP A 64 14.01 0.61 7.43
CA ASP A 64 15.19 -0.11 7.90
C ASP A 64 15.93 -0.87 6.78
N MET A 65 15.23 -1.22 5.69
CA MET A 65 15.84 -1.83 4.50
C MET A 65 16.89 -0.93 3.84
N TYR A 66 16.86 0.39 4.08
CA TYR A 66 17.91 1.31 3.61
C TYR A 66 19.27 1.00 4.23
N PHE A 67 19.30 0.47 5.45
CA PHE A 67 20.52 0.17 6.19
C PHE A 67 21.08 -1.22 5.91
N VAL A 68 20.49 -1.97 4.97
CA VAL A 68 20.97 -3.29 4.57
C VAL A 68 21.87 -3.14 3.35
N ASP A 69 23.12 -3.58 3.46
CA ASP A 69 24.07 -3.53 2.35
C ASP A 69 23.83 -4.65 1.31
N GLN A 70 24.61 -4.63 0.22
CA GLN A 70 24.50 -5.63 -0.86
C GLN A 70 24.81 -7.06 -0.41
N LEU A 71 25.50 -7.22 0.73
CA LEU A 71 25.82 -8.51 1.34
C LEU A 71 24.79 -8.92 2.39
N GLY A 72 23.71 -8.15 2.57
CA GLY A 72 22.65 -8.43 3.54
C GLY A 72 22.97 -8.01 4.97
N ARG A 73 24.04 -7.23 5.20
CA ARG A 73 24.45 -6.80 6.54
C ARG A 73 23.74 -5.51 6.94
N TYR A 74 23.11 -5.53 8.10
CA TYR A 74 22.45 -4.37 8.69
C TYR A 74 23.45 -3.42 9.34
N GLN A 75 23.44 -2.15 8.93
CA GLN A 75 24.34 -1.09 9.38
C GLN A 75 23.56 0.17 9.71
N PHE A 76 22.96 0.20 10.90
CA PHE A 76 22.17 1.36 11.33
C PHE A 76 23.04 2.60 11.54
N ASP A 77 22.64 3.71 10.93
CA ASP A 77 23.25 5.03 11.13
C ASP A 77 22.14 6.06 11.41
N PRO A 78 22.02 6.56 12.65
CA PRO A 78 20.98 7.52 13.01
C PRO A 78 21.09 8.84 12.25
N THR A 79 22.29 9.23 11.77
CA THR A 79 22.49 10.46 11.01
C THR A 79 21.86 10.39 9.62
N ARG A 80 21.57 9.17 9.14
CA ARG A 80 20.97 8.88 7.83
C ARG A 80 19.48 8.58 7.89
N LEU A 81 18.83 8.66 9.05
CA LEU A 81 17.40 8.37 9.21
C LEU A 81 16.52 9.19 8.26
N GLU A 82 16.80 10.48 8.11
CA GLU A 82 16.03 11.33 7.18
C GLU A 82 16.18 10.85 5.73
N GLN A 83 17.39 10.44 5.34
CA GLN A 83 17.68 9.92 4.01
C GLN A 83 16.98 8.58 3.79
N ALA A 84 16.95 7.72 4.80
CA ALA A 84 16.24 6.44 4.78
C ALA A 84 14.73 6.64 4.57
N HIS A 85 14.10 7.58 5.28
CA HIS A 85 12.68 7.90 5.09
C HIS A 85 12.38 8.43 3.69
N ARG A 86 13.23 9.34 3.16
CA ARG A 86 13.11 9.85 1.79
C ARG A 86 13.27 8.73 0.76
N TRP A 87 14.24 7.83 0.97
CA TRP A 87 14.44 6.67 0.11
C TRP A 87 13.21 5.75 0.09
N CYS A 88 12.65 5.44 1.26
CA CYS A 88 11.47 4.60 1.38
C CYS A 88 10.28 5.23 0.64
N LEU A 89 9.99 6.51 0.89
CA LEU A 89 8.93 7.24 0.19
C LEU A 89 9.14 7.24 -1.33
N ASN A 90 10.36 7.47 -1.81
CA ASN A 90 10.65 7.45 -3.25
C ASN A 90 10.39 6.07 -3.87
N LYS A 91 10.74 4.99 -3.17
CA LYS A 91 10.44 3.61 -3.62
C LYS A 91 8.94 3.33 -3.67
N VAL A 92 8.20 3.76 -2.65
CA VAL A 92 6.73 3.66 -2.64
C VAL A 92 6.13 4.38 -3.85
N CYS A 93 6.53 5.64 -4.07
CA CYS A 93 6.07 6.43 -5.21
C CYS A 93 6.38 5.76 -6.56
N GLN A 94 7.56 5.16 -6.71
CA GLN A 94 7.96 4.45 -7.92
C GLN A 94 7.09 3.23 -8.19
N TYR A 95 6.88 2.37 -7.18
CA TYR A 95 6.11 1.14 -7.36
C TYR A 95 4.61 1.40 -7.59
N LEU A 96 4.02 2.35 -6.87
CA LEU A 96 2.62 2.73 -7.10
C LEU A 96 2.41 3.26 -8.51
N LYS A 97 3.31 4.11 -9.02
CA LYS A 97 3.28 4.60 -10.42
C LYS A 97 3.45 3.49 -11.46
N GLN A 98 4.09 2.38 -11.10
CA GLN A 98 4.21 1.18 -11.95
C GLN A 98 2.97 0.27 -11.86
N GLY A 99 1.92 0.67 -11.13
CA GLY A 99 0.71 -0.14 -10.96
C GLY A 99 0.86 -1.26 -9.94
N ARG A 100 1.91 -1.25 -9.09
CA ARG A 100 2.14 -2.28 -8.08
C ARG A 100 1.58 -1.84 -6.73
N ALA A 101 0.82 -2.71 -6.08
CA ALA A 101 0.43 -2.51 -4.68
C ALA A 101 1.67 -2.49 -3.78
N VAL A 102 1.65 -1.65 -2.75
CA VAL A 102 2.79 -1.43 -1.84
C VAL A 102 2.32 -1.50 -0.40
N ILE A 103 3.05 -2.25 0.41
CA ILE A 103 2.86 -2.35 1.86
C ILE A 103 4.08 -1.75 2.53
N VAL A 104 3.87 -0.76 3.38
CA VAL A 104 4.93 -0.12 4.17
C VAL A 104 4.73 -0.46 5.63
N SER A 105 5.67 -1.14 6.26
CA SER A 105 5.65 -1.37 7.71
C SER A 105 6.76 -0.60 8.40
N ASN A 106 6.39 0.52 9.01
CA ASN A 106 7.27 1.30 9.88
C ASN A 106 6.60 1.48 11.24
N THR A 107 7.31 2.01 12.22
CA THR A 107 6.71 2.28 13.53
C THR A 107 5.56 3.28 13.43
N PHE A 108 5.73 4.35 12.63
CA PHE A 108 4.74 5.43 12.45
C PHE A 108 4.10 5.81 13.80
N VAL A 109 4.98 6.21 14.72
CA VAL A 109 4.65 6.55 16.10
C VAL A 109 3.72 7.76 16.12
N GLN A 110 3.95 8.72 15.22
CA GLN A 110 3.20 9.95 15.09
C GLN A 110 2.55 10.04 13.72
N HIS A 111 1.31 10.55 13.66
CA HIS A 111 0.53 10.61 12.41
C HIS A 111 1.21 11.42 11.31
N TRP A 112 2.00 12.44 11.67
CA TRP A 112 2.69 13.27 10.69
C TRP A 112 3.73 12.48 9.89
N GLU A 113 4.26 11.37 10.41
CA GLU A 113 5.22 10.50 9.71
C GLU A 113 4.58 9.82 8.48
N MET A 114 3.24 9.64 8.50
CA MET A 114 2.49 9.11 7.36
C MET A 114 2.08 10.22 6.36
N LYS A 115 2.14 11.50 6.73
CA LYS A 115 1.59 12.63 5.95
C LYS A 115 2.08 12.67 4.50
N SER A 116 3.36 12.38 4.27
CA SER A 116 3.94 12.39 2.92
C SER A 116 3.40 11.27 2.04
N TYR A 117 3.17 10.09 2.61
CA TYR A 117 2.56 8.95 1.92
C TYR A 117 1.10 9.25 1.57
N LEU A 118 0.33 9.74 2.55
CA LEU A 118 -1.09 10.08 2.36
C LEU A 118 -1.27 11.15 1.28
N ARG A 119 -0.48 12.23 1.34
CA ARG A 119 -0.52 13.30 0.34
C ARG A 119 -0.17 12.80 -1.05
N PHE A 120 0.81 11.90 -1.17
CA PHE A 120 1.17 11.34 -2.46
C PHE A 120 0.02 10.48 -3.02
N ALA A 121 -0.57 9.62 -2.19
CA ALA A 121 -1.69 8.78 -2.60
C ALA A 121 -2.90 9.61 -3.03
N GLU A 122 -3.29 10.60 -2.23
CA GLU A 122 -4.38 11.54 -2.54
C GLU A 122 -4.17 12.25 -3.87
N ARG A 123 -2.98 12.83 -4.10
CA ARG A 123 -2.65 13.55 -5.35
C ARG A 123 -2.71 12.68 -6.60
N HIS A 124 -2.51 11.37 -6.46
CA HIS A 124 -2.46 10.43 -7.57
C HIS A 124 -3.67 9.48 -7.63
N GLY A 125 -4.65 9.65 -6.73
CA GLY A 125 -5.86 8.83 -6.69
C GLY A 125 -5.62 7.38 -6.27
N PHE A 126 -4.56 7.09 -5.50
CA PHE A 126 -4.33 5.75 -4.96
C PHE A 126 -5.17 5.53 -3.69
N SER A 127 -5.75 4.34 -3.55
CA SER A 127 -6.41 3.94 -2.31
C SER A 127 -5.37 3.71 -1.21
N VAL A 128 -5.72 4.11 0.01
CA VAL A 128 -4.86 3.92 1.19
C VAL A 128 -5.61 3.14 2.26
N GLU A 129 -4.95 2.13 2.80
CA GLU A 129 -5.38 1.41 4.00
C GLU A 129 -4.34 1.60 5.11
N ILE A 130 -4.79 1.87 6.33
CA ILE A 130 -3.92 2.00 7.50
C ILE A 130 -4.25 0.88 8.48
N LEU A 131 -3.27 0.03 8.76
CA LEU A 131 -3.40 -1.07 9.71
C LEU A 131 -2.58 -0.77 10.97
N VAL A 132 -3.17 -0.99 12.13
CA VAL A 132 -2.52 -0.78 13.43
C VAL A 132 -2.25 -2.12 14.08
N CYS A 133 -0.98 -2.41 14.33
CA CYS A 133 -0.55 -3.60 15.07
C CYS A 133 -0.29 -3.23 16.54
N THR A 134 -1.01 -3.88 17.45
CA THR A 134 -0.94 -3.68 18.91
C THR A 134 -0.44 -4.91 19.66
N GLY A 135 0.14 -5.90 18.96
CA GLY A 135 0.68 -7.10 19.60
C GLY A 135 1.82 -6.79 20.57
N GLU A 136 2.14 -7.76 21.43
CA GLU A 136 3.26 -7.71 22.37
C GLU A 136 4.18 -8.92 22.17
N TYR A 137 4.66 -9.08 20.94
CA TYR A 137 5.59 -10.14 20.58
C TYR A 137 7.00 -9.55 20.70
N GLY A 138 7.75 -9.89 21.76
CA GLY A 138 9.04 -9.26 22.09
C GLY A 138 9.90 -8.85 20.86
N SER A 139 10.53 -7.67 20.92
CA SER A 139 11.32 -7.16 19.80
C SER A 139 12.47 -8.10 19.47
N ILE A 140 12.49 -8.62 18.23
CA ILE A 140 13.62 -9.40 17.70
C ILE A 140 14.81 -8.50 17.31
N HIS A 141 14.58 -7.19 17.21
CA HIS A 141 15.64 -6.21 17.00
C HIS A 141 16.17 -5.75 18.35
N ASP A 142 17.51 -5.63 18.46
CA ASP A 142 18.26 -5.09 19.61
C ASP A 142 18.00 -3.58 19.84
N VAL A 143 16.74 -3.15 19.74
CA VAL A 143 16.33 -1.80 20.08
C VAL A 143 16.37 -1.67 21.60
N PRO A 144 17.19 -0.77 22.17
CA PRO A 144 17.26 -0.60 23.61
C PRO A 144 15.88 -0.32 24.21
N ALA A 145 15.57 -0.92 25.37
CA ALA A 145 14.27 -0.74 26.03
C ALA A 145 13.90 0.73 26.26
N GLN A 146 14.89 1.59 26.54
CA GLN A 146 14.69 3.03 26.69
C GLN A 146 14.20 3.71 25.39
N THR A 147 14.62 3.22 24.23
CA THR A 147 14.16 3.72 22.93
C THR A 147 12.72 3.31 22.67
N ILE A 148 12.36 2.07 23.02
CA ILE A 148 10.98 1.58 22.92
C ILE A 148 10.06 2.41 23.82
N GLU A 149 10.49 2.72 25.03
CA GLU A 149 9.71 3.56 25.96
C GLU A 149 9.52 4.99 25.43
N LYS A 150 10.58 5.59 24.87
CA LYS A 150 10.47 6.90 24.20
C LYS A 150 9.49 6.86 23.01
N MET A 151 9.45 5.76 22.26
CA MET A 151 8.48 5.58 21.17
C MET A 151 7.06 5.42 21.73
N ARG A 152 6.88 4.66 22.82
CA ARG A 152 5.58 4.47 23.50
C ARG A 152 5.00 5.80 23.97
N GLN A 153 5.82 6.66 24.57
CA GLN A 153 5.40 7.99 25.05
C GLN A 153 4.98 8.93 23.93
N ARG A 154 5.55 8.77 22.73
CA ARG A 154 5.24 9.60 21.56
C ARG A 154 4.09 9.04 20.73
N TRP A 155 3.62 7.84 21.02
CA TRP A 155 2.58 7.15 20.26
C TRP A 155 1.27 7.95 20.27
N GLN A 156 0.70 8.15 19.08
CA GLN A 156 -0.58 8.82 18.92
C GLN A 156 -1.64 7.81 18.48
N ASN A 157 -2.70 7.63 19.26
CA ASN A 157 -3.86 6.83 18.85
C ASN A 157 -4.60 7.48 17.69
#